data_AF-A0A1Y1XX44-F1
#
_entry.id   AF-A0A1Y1XX44-F1
#
_cell.length_a   1.000
_cell.length_b   1.000
_cell.length_c   1.000
_cell.angle_alpha   90.00
_cell.angle_beta   90.00
_cell.angle_gamma   90.00
#
_symmetry.space_group_name_H-M   'P 1'
#
loop_
_entity.id
_entity.type
_entity.pdbx_description
1 polymer ?
#
loop_
_entity_poly.entity_id
_entity_poly.type
_entity_poly.pdbx_seq_one_letter_code
_entity_poly.pdbx_strand_id
1 'polypeptide(L)'
;MASLWSPLIHLPSLWNHRNSHLNVVSEKIVEDLKLHARYAAAAYCPTERVMSWSCGDRCESGLNVTSYFVSPSSQVAGFMGYNPDKRKMVVSFRGSSNIQNWIHDVQFLPIDFEYPHQASDYPLGIKVHGGFFRAYESLRAQVRDAIELLGSILADEFPEYELIVTGHSLGAAIAVFAAMDLSQNYSGDKAAESFAINPKKMFVHTYGGPRIGNSGFARPGL
;
A
#
# COMPACT_ATOMS: atom_id res chain seq x y z
N MET A 1 -6.45 -11.25 -64.35
CA MET A 1 -5.01 -10.97 -64.52
C MET A 1 -4.65 -9.77 -63.66
N ALA A 2 -3.68 -9.95 -62.74
CA ALA A 2 -2.85 -8.97 -61.99
C ALA A 2 -3.49 -7.67 -61.43
N SER A 3 -3.59 -7.41 -60.11
CA SER A 3 -2.53 -7.10 -59.08
C SER A 3 -1.81 -5.78 -59.41
N LEU A 4 -1.60 -4.74 -58.59
CA LEU A 4 -1.27 -4.49 -57.16
C LEU A 4 -1.55 -2.97 -56.92
N TRP A 5 -1.72 -2.35 -55.74
CA TRP A 5 -0.85 -2.25 -54.56
C TRP A 5 -1.62 -1.56 -53.41
N SER A 6 -1.51 -2.12 -52.19
CA SER A 6 -1.71 -1.41 -50.91
C SER A 6 -0.34 -1.03 -50.33
N PRO A 7 -0.19 0.06 -49.57
CA PRO A 7 0.91 0.21 -48.63
C PRO A 7 0.46 -0.26 -47.24
N LEU A 8 0.93 -1.45 -46.86
CA LEU A 8 1.03 -1.90 -45.47
C LEU A 8 2.04 -1.02 -44.73
N ILE A 9 1.58 -0.26 -43.73
CA ILE A 9 2.46 0.28 -42.71
C ILE A 9 2.70 -0.83 -41.69
N HIS A 10 3.86 -1.49 -41.78
CA HIS A 10 4.37 -2.39 -40.75
C HIS A 10 4.82 -1.56 -39.54
N LEU A 11 3.99 -1.53 -38.50
CA LEU A 11 4.47 -1.25 -37.15
C LEU A 11 5.23 -2.50 -36.66
N PRO A 12 6.51 -2.42 -36.27
CA PRO A 12 7.22 -3.54 -35.70
C PRO A 12 6.49 -3.99 -34.43
N SER A 13 6.12 -5.27 -34.38
CA SER A 13 5.57 -5.93 -33.21
C SER A 13 6.60 -5.96 -32.08
N LEU A 14 6.59 -4.95 -31.22
CA LEU A 14 7.34 -4.94 -29.95
C LEU A 14 6.63 -5.72 -28.83
N TRP A 15 5.69 -6.60 -29.19
CA TRP A 15 5.04 -7.55 -28.29
C TRP A 15 5.51 -8.97 -28.63
N ASN A 16 6.78 -9.23 -28.42
CA ASN A 16 7.27 -10.60 -28.38
C ASN A 16 8.40 -10.71 -27.37
N HIS A 17 8.02 -10.92 -26.11
CA HIS A 17 8.71 -11.77 -25.13
C HIS A 17 8.09 -11.59 -23.74
N ARG A 18 7.09 -12.42 -23.44
CA ARG A 18 6.89 -13.06 -22.13
C ARG A 18 5.72 -14.04 -22.27
N ASN A 19 6.03 -15.32 -22.44
CA ASN A 19 5.09 -16.40 -22.10
C ASN A 19 4.89 -16.34 -20.59
N SER A 20 3.94 -15.52 -20.13
CA SER A 20 3.43 -15.62 -18.76
C SER A 20 2.42 -16.76 -18.75
N HIS A 21 2.63 -17.74 -17.87
CA HIS A 21 1.59 -18.67 -17.46
C HIS A 21 0.41 -17.86 -16.90
N LEU A 22 -0.58 -17.55 -17.75
CA LEU A 22 -1.81 -16.88 -17.34
C LEU A 22 -2.67 -17.93 -16.63
N ASN A 23 -2.58 -17.94 -15.30
CA ASN A 23 -3.43 -18.78 -14.46
C ASN A 23 -4.71 -18.01 -14.12
N VAL A 24 -5.86 -18.67 -14.24
CA VAL A 24 -7.13 -18.12 -13.74
C VAL A 24 -7.02 -17.98 -12.22
N VAL A 25 -7.33 -16.80 -11.71
CA VAL A 25 -7.33 -16.50 -10.27
C VAL A 25 -8.56 -17.14 -9.64
N SER A 26 -8.40 -17.78 -8.47
CA SER A 26 -9.52 -18.41 -7.77
C SER A 26 -10.54 -17.37 -7.30
N GLU A 27 -11.81 -17.78 -7.21
CA GLU A 27 -12.91 -16.91 -6.80
C GLU A 27 -12.65 -16.27 -5.42
N LYS A 28 -12.13 -17.04 -4.46
CA LYS A 28 -11.73 -16.55 -3.13
C LYS A 28 -10.72 -15.39 -3.22
N ILE A 29 -9.70 -15.51 -4.06
CA ILE A 29 -8.72 -14.43 -4.22
C ILE A 29 -9.38 -13.20 -4.85
N VAL A 30 -10.27 -13.39 -5.82
CA VAL A 30 -11.03 -12.28 -6.42
C VAL A 30 -11.89 -11.56 -5.38
N GLU A 31 -12.52 -12.29 -4.47
CA GLU A 31 -13.31 -11.72 -3.36
C GLU A 31 -12.45 -10.93 -2.37
N ASP A 32 -11.32 -11.50 -1.93
CA ASP A 32 -10.37 -10.79 -1.06
C ASP A 32 -9.85 -9.51 -1.73
N LEU A 33 -9.50 -9.57 -3.02
CA LEU A 33 -9.07 -8.39 -3.78
C LEU A 33 -10.18 -7.35 -3.95
N LYS A 34 -11.45 -7.75 -4.11
CA LYS A 34 -12.58 -6.81 -4.12
C LYS A 34 -12.76 -6.15 -2.75
N LEU A 35 -12.64 -6.92 -1.67
CA LEU A 35 -12.74 -6.41 -0.31
C LEU A 35 -11.63 -5.38 -0.01
N HIS A 36 -10.38 -5.70 -0.36
CA HIS A 36 -9.26 -4.78 -0.12
C HIS A 36 -9.34 -3.52 -1.01
N ALA A 37 -9.98 -3.60 -2.18
CA ALA A 37 -10.31 -2.43 -3.01
C ALA A 37 -11.38 -1.55 -2.35
N ARG A 38 -12.39 -2.15 -1.70
CA ARG A 38 -13.41 -1.41 -0.93
C ARG A 38 -12.77 -0.65 0.24
N TYR A 39 -11.84 -1.27 0.97
CA TYR A 39 -11.06 -0.57 2.00
C TYR A 39 -10.28 0.62 1.41
N ALA A 40 -9.57 0.43 0.29
CA ALA A 40 -8.89 1.53 -0.40
C ALA A 40 -9.84 2.65 -0.82
N ALA A 41 -11.06 2.33 -1.25
CA ALA A 41 -12.09 3.30 -1.59
C ALA A 41 -12.69 3.99 -0.36
N ALA A 42 -12.84 3.28 0.78
CA ALA A 42 -13.36 3.82 2.02
C ALA A 42 -12.47 4.94 2.57
N ALA A 43 -11.16 4.87 2.35
CA ALA A 43 -10.22 5.93 2.75
C ALA A 43 -10.54 7.30 2.11
N TYR A 44 -11.32 7.35 1.02
CA TYR A 44 -11.77 8.58 0.39
C TYR A 44 -13.07 9.17 0.96
N CYS A 45 -13.72 8.50 1.91
CA CYS A 45 -14.87 9.07 2.60
C CYS A 45 -14.47 10.25 3.51
N PRO A 46 -15.45 11.08 3.92
CA PRO A 46 -15.27 12.01 5.03
C PRO A 46 -14.84 11.28 6.31
N THR A 47 -13.99 11.91 7.11
CA THR A 47 -13.41 11.33 8.33
C THR A 47 -14.46 10.77 9.27
N GLU A 48 -15.58 11.48 9.45
CA GLU A 48 -16.68 11.08 10.34
C GLU A 48 -17.30 9.75 9.89
N ARG A 49 -17.40 9.54 8.57
CA ARG A 49 -17.91 8.29 8.00
C ARG A 49 -16.91 7.15 8.04
N VAL A 50 -15.62 7.44 7.95
CA VAL A 50 -14.58 6.41 8.14
C VAL A 50 -14.58 5.95 9.58
N MET A 51 -14.55 6.88 10.54
CA MET A 51 -14.50 6.57 11.98
C MET A 51 -15.76 5.85 12.47
N SER A 52 -16.94 6.21 11.95
CA SER A 52 -18.19 5.50 12.24
C SER A 52 -18.45 4.29 11.33
N TRP A 53 -17.51 3.99 10.44
CA TRP A 53 -17.59 2.91 9.45
C TRP A 53 -18.92 2.86 8.66
N SER A 54 -19.33 4.03 8.13
CA SER A 54 -20.63 4.29 7.50
C SER A 54 -20.54 4.78 6.04
N CYS A 55 -19.56 4.29 5.28
CA CYS A 55 -19.34 4.63 3.86
C CYS A 55 -20.23 3.91 2.83
N GLY A 56 -21.37 3.34 3.24
CA GLY A 56 -22.20 2.51 2.37
C GLY A 56 -21.44 1.27 1.89
N ASP A 57 -21.56 0.92 0.60
CA ASP A 57 -21.01 -0.31 0.01
C ASP A 57 -19.47 -0.45 0.07
N ARG A 58 -18.76 0.60 0.50
CA ARG A 58 -17.31 0.57 0.74
C ARG A 58 -16.96 -0.04 2.10
N CYS A 59 -17.88 -0.01 3.06
CA CYS A 59 -17.69 -0.55 4.40
C CYS A 59 -18.13 -2.01 4.44
N GLU A 60 -17.18 -2.91 4.66
CA GLU A 60 -17.47 -4.31 4.97
C GLU A 60 -17.93 -4.44 6.43
N SER A 61 -18.91 -5.29 6.72
CA SER A 61 -19.38 -5.50 8.09
C SER A 61 -18.27 -5.94 9.05
N GLY A 62 -18.30 -5.40 10.27
CA GLY A 62 -17.46 -5.86 11.40
C GLY A 62 -16.07 -5.25 11.49
N LEU A 63 -15.70 -4.27 10.65
CA LEU A 63 -14.46 -3.52 10.86
C LEU A 63 -14.65 -2.43 11.91
N ASN A 64 -13.85 -2.49 12.97
CA ASN A 64 -13.74 -1.46 14.00
C ASN A 64 -12.57 -0.54 13.66
N VAL A 65 -12.87 0.69 13.22
CA VAL A 65 -11.84 1.70 12.96
C VAL A 65 -11.39 2.32 14.28
N THR A 66 -10.10 2.27 14.55
CA THR A 66 -9.50 2.79 15.80
C THR A 66 -8.78 4.11 15.58
N SER A 67 -8.24 4.32 14.38
CA SER A 67 -7.41 5.48 14.08
C SER A 67 -7.67 6.02 12.70
N TYR A 68 -7.62 7.35 12.58
CA TYR A 68 -7.59 8.06 11.30
C TYR A 68 -6.37 8.98 11.29
N PHE A 69 -5.63 8.97 10.20
CA PHE A 69 -4.41 9.74 10.04
C PHE A 69 -4.52 10.70 8.86
N VAL A 70 -4.01 11.91 9.04
CA VAL A 70 -4.05 12.96 8.01
C VAL A 70 -2.77 13.77 8.03
N SER A 71 -2.28 14.11 6.85
CA SER A 71 -1.24 15.10 6.68
C SER A 71 -1.78 16.27 5.87
N PRO A 72 -2.02 17.43 6.50
CA PRO A 72 -2.50 18.62 5.80
C PRO A 72 -1.55 19.09 4.70
N SER A 73 -0.23 18.93 4.90
CA SER A 73 0.80 19.41 3.97
C SER A 73 0.87 18.60 2.68
N SER A 74 0.72 17.28 2.76
CA SER A 74 0.74 16.37 1.61
C SER A 74 -0.66 15.97 1.13
N GLN A 75 -1.72 16.44 1.81
CA GLN A 75 -3.14 16.17 1.53
C GLN A 75 -3.50 14.68 1.45
N VAL A 76 -2.69 13.81 2.06
CA VAL A 76 -2.92 12.38 2.15
C VAL A 76 -3.54 12.04 3.49
N ALA A 77 -4.30 10.96 3.52
CA ALA A 77 -4.96 10.49 4.71
C ALA A 77 -5.19 8.99 4.64
N GLY A 78 -5.73 8.44 5.71
CA GLY A 78 -6.22 7.07 5.74
C GLY A 78 -6.60 6.65 7.15
N PHE A 79 -6.79 5.36 7.33
CA PHE A 79 -7.27 4.82 8.59
C PHE A 79 -6.64 3.48 8.92
N MET A 80 -6.76 3.10 10.19
CA MET A 80 -6.41 1.79 10.69
C MET A 80 -7.55 1.25 11.55
N GLY A 81 -7.78 -0.07 11.47
CA GLY A 81 -8.80 -0.75 12.25
C GLY A 81 -8.61 -2.26 12.23
N TYR A 82 -9.50 -2.97 12.92
CA TYR A 82 -9.47 -4.43 13.00
C TYR A 82 -10.87 -5.01 12.90
N ASN A 83 -10.98 -6.21 12.32
CA ASN A 83 -12.18 -7.01 12.25
C ASN A 83 -11.94 -8.29 13.05
N PRO A 84 -12.56 -8.44 14.23
CA PRO A 84 -12.33 -9.58 15.10
C PRO A 84 -12.85 -10.89 14.50
N ASP A 85 -14.01 -10.85 13.85
CA ASP A 85 -14.64 -12.04 13.25
C ASP A 85 -13.77 -12.66 12.15
N LYS A 86 -13.08 -11.82 11.38
CA LYS A 86 -12.19 -12.25 10.29
C LYS A 86 -10.72 -12.36 10.71
N ARG A 87 -10.38 -11.97 11.94
CA ARG A 87 -9.00 -11.81 12.43
C ARG A 87 -8.11 -11.01 11.47
N LYS A 88 -8.62 -9.87 10.99
CA LYS A 88 -7.91 -8.99 10.04
C LYS A 88 -7.72 -7.60 10.63
N MET A 89 -6.49 -7.11 10.67
CA MET A 89 -6.16 -5.69 10.80
C MET A 89 -6.07 -5.08 9.40
N VAL A 90 -6.51 -3.83 9.26
CA VAL A 90 -6.50 -3.10 7.98
C VAL A 90 -5.84 -1.75 8.20
N VAL A 91 -4.89 -1.42 7.34
CA VAL A 91 -4.34 -0.07 7.18
C VAL A 91 -4.62 0.36 5.75
N SER A 92 -5.36 1.43 5.58
CA SER A 92 -5.74 1.92 4.26
C SER A 92 -5.37 3.37 4.06
N PHE A 93 -4.80 3.68 2.90
CA PHE A 93 -4.36 5.01 2.51
C PHE A 93 -5.13 5.52 1.29
N ARG A 94 -5.60 6.77 1.36
CA ARG A 94 -6.03 7.50 0.16
C ARG A 94 -4.88 8.34 -0.39
N GLY A 95 -4.92 8.54 -1.71
CA GLY A 95 -4.11 9.55 -2.36
C GLY A 95 -4.55 10.98 -2.02
N SER A 96 -3.87 11.95 -2.64
CA SER A 96 -4.20 13.37 -2.48
C SER A 96 -5.64 13.64 -2.93
N SER A 97 -6.35 14.52 -2.21
CA SER A 97 -7.66 15.05 -2.59
C SER A 97 -7.65 15.75 -3.94
N ASN A 98 -6.48 16.18 -4.42
CA ASN A 98 -6.29 16.75 -5.74
C ASN A 98 -5.17 16.00 -6.48
N ILE A 99 -5.46 14.75 -6.85
CA ILE A 99 -4.46 13.82 -7.39
C ILE A 99 -3.83 14.31 -8.69
N GLN A 100 -4.59 15.01 -9.55
CA GLN A 100 -4.07 15.54 -10.81
C GLN A 100 -3.00 16.60 -10.54
N ASN A 101 -3.32 17.60 -9.72
CA ASN A 101 -2.34 18.62 -9.35
C ASN A 101 -1.17 18.03 -8.58
N TRP A 102 -1.43 17.08 -7.67
CA TRP A 102 -0.37 16.38 -6.97
C TRP A 102 0.61 15.70 -7.94
N ILE A 103 0.12 14.97 -8.94
CA ILE A 103 0.99 14.34 -9.96
C ILE A 103 1.80 15.39 -10.73
N HIS A 104 1.26 16.59 -10.98
CA HIS A 104 1.98 17.67 -11.66
C HIS A 104 3.02 18.38 -10.77
N ASP A 105 2.71 18.60 -9.50
CA ASP A 105 3.53 19.38 -8.55
C ASP A 105 4.62 18.55 -7.88
N VAL A 106 4.48 17.22 -7.94
CA VAL A 106 5.39 16.32 -7.28
C VAL A 106 6.76 16.32 -7.93
N GLN A 107 7.76 16.51 -7.08
CA GLN A 107 9.14 16.33 -7.47
C GLN A 107 9.36 14.84 -7.78
N PHE A 108 9.34 14.51 -9.07
CA PHE A 108 9.71 13.20 -9.62
C PHE A 108 11.18 12.82 -9.39
N LEU A 109 11.92 13.64 -8.65
CA LEU A 109 13.32 13.42 -8.33
C LEU A 109 13.44 12.14 -7.49
N PRO A 110 14.11 11.10 -8.02
CA PRO A 110 14.43 9.93 -7.24
C PRO A 110 15.41 10.33 -6.14
N ILE A 111 15.12 9.95 -4.91
CA ILE A 111 16.02 10.12 -3.77
C ILE A 111 16.70 8.80 -3.47
N ASP A 112 17.92 8.85 -2.94
CA ASP A 112 18.54 7.67 -2.35
C ASP A 112 17.71 7.19 -1.18
N PHE A 113 17.51 5.87 -1.12
CA PHE A 113 16.66 5.23 -0.15
C PHE A 113 17.50 4.34 0.77
N GLU A 114 17.68 4.80 1.99
CA GLU A 114 18.35 4.08 3.07
C GLU A 114 17.37 3.91 4.22
N TYR A 115 16.98 2.67 4.52
CA TYR A 115 15.95 2.39 5.52
C TYR A 115 16.12 0.97 6.08
N PRO A 116 16.03 0.70 7.41
CA PRO A 116 15.92 1.67 8.51
C PRO A 116 17.27 2.24 8.99
N HIS A 117 18.42 1.68 8.54
CA HIS A 117 19.77 2.07 8.94
C HIS A 117 20.70 2.32 7.73
N GLN A 118 21.71 3.16 7.96
CA GLN A 118 22.67 3.64 6.96
C GLN A 118 23.52 2.52 6.34
N ALA A 119 23.38 2.40 5.02
CA ALA A 119 24.38 2.07 3.98
C ALA A 119 25.37 0.89 4.08
N SER A 120 25.58 0.17 5.20
CA SER A 120 26.62 -0.89 5.18
C SER A 120 26.18 -2.17 4.44
N ASP A 121 24.91 -2.54 4.55
CA ASP A 121 24.41 -3.85 4.08
C ASP A 121 23.46 -3.76 2.87
N TYR A 122 23.03 -2.54 2.51
CA TYR A 122 22.15 -2.32 1.38
C TYR A 122 22.94 -2.05 0.10
N PRO A 123 22.57 -2.68 -1.04
CA PRO A 123 23.26 -2.42 -2.29
C PRO A 123 23.14 -0.94 -2.64
N LEU A 124 24.29 -0.28 -2.86
CA LEU A 124 24.35 1.12 -3.27
C LEU A 124 23.43 1.38 -4.48
N GLY A 125 22.75 2.53 -4.47
CA GLY A 125 21.95 2.99 -5.60
C GLY A 125 20.48 2.56 -5.58
N ILE A 126 19.93 2.13 -4.45
CA ILE A 126 18.46 2.01 -4.29
C ILE A 126 17.87 3.42 -4.27
N LYS A 127 16.93 3.66 -5.16
CA LYS A 127 16.25 4.95 -5.27
C LYS A 127 14.74 4.78 -5.27
N VAL A 128 14.08 5.67 -4.56
CA VAL A 128 12.61 5.76 -4.51
C VAL A 128 12.14 7.12 -4.96
N HIS A 129 10.88 7.21 -5.33
CA HIS A 129 10.26 8.48 -5.67
C HIS A 129 10.16 9.36 -4.40
N GLY A 130 10.88 10.49 -4.38
CA GLY A 130 10.98 11.35 -3.19
C GLY A 130 9.64 11.89 -2.70
N GLY A 131 8.75 12.33 -3.61
CA GLY A 131 7.40 12.78 -3.25
C GLY A 131 6.54 11.72 -2.54
N PHE A 132 6.53 10.47 -3.03
CA PHE A 132 5.78 9.38 -2.40
C PHE A 132 6.33 9.04 -1.01
N PHE A 133 7.67 8.96 -0.89
CA PHE A 133 8.30 8.64 0.38
C PHE A 133 8.02 9.72 1.43
N ARG A 134 8.20 11.00 1.09
CA ARG A 134 7.87 12.12 1.99
C ARG A 134 6.40 12.17 2.37
N ALA A 135 5.50 11.81 1.45
CA ALA A 135 4.08 11.71 1.77
C ALA A 135 3.83 10.63 2.84
N TYR A 136 4.49 9.48 2.75
CA TYR A 136 4.46 8.48 3.82
C TYR A 136 5.13 8.98 5.12
N GLU A 137 6.30 9.60 5.05
CA GLU A 137 6.99 10.14 6.23
C GLU A 137 6.11 11.11 7.03
N SER A 138 5.31 11.92 6.34
CA SER A 138 4.36 12.85 6.98
C SER A 138 3.23 12.17 7.76
N LEU A 139 2.96 10.89 7.49
CA LEU A 139 1.97 10.06 8.19
C LEU A 139 2.62 9.06 9.16
N ARG A 140 3.94 8.84 9.08
CA ARG A 140 4.65 7.72 9.73
C ARG A 140 4.39 7.63 11.23
N ALA A 141 4.52 8.74 11.96
CA ALA A 141 4.28 8.76 13.41
C ALA A 141 2.84 8.31 13.75
N GLN A 142 1.84 8.86 13.05
CA GLN A 142 0.44 8.50 13.27
C GLN A 142 0.14 7.02 12.94
N VAL A 143 0.80 6.46 11.92
CA VAL A 143 0.68 5.04 11.56
C VAL A 143 1.30 4.15 12.65
N ARG A 144 2.43 4.57 13.22
CA ARG A 144 3.11 3.87 14.31
C ARG A 144 2.29 3.89 15.61
N ASP A 145 1.78 5.06 15.99
CA ASP A 145 0.89 5.19 17.14
C ASP A 145 -0.37 4.31 16.96
N ALA A 146 -0.90 4.23 15.74
CA ALA A 146 -2.08 3.41 15.45
C ALA A 146 -1.83 1.90 15.57
N ILE A 147 -0.68 1.39 15.12
CA ILE A 147 -0.37 -0.04 15.25
C ILE A 147 -0.05 -0.41 16.70
N GLU A 148 0.56 0.49 17.47
CA GLU A 148 0.78 0.33 18.92
C GLU A 148 -0.53 0.31 19.70
N LEU A 149 -1.49 1.15 19.31
CA LEU A 149 -2.86 1.11 19.85
C LEU A 149 -3.54 -0.23 19.56
N LEU A 150 -3.45 -0.75 18.32
CA LEU A 150 -3.97 -2.07 18.00
C LEU A 150 -3.25 -3.20 18.78
N GLY A 151 -1.94 -3.09 18.94
CA GLY A 151 -1.16 -3.98 19.81
C GLY A 151 -1.71 -4.02 21.23
N SER A 152 -2.05 -2.87 21.78
CA SER A 152 -2.64 -2.75 23.11
C SER A 152 -4.08 -3.27 23.21
N ILE A 153 -4.90 -3.06 22.17
CA ILE A 153 -6.30 -3.52 22.11
C ILE A 153 -6.39 -5.04 21.97
N LEU A 154 -5.56 -5.61 21.08
CA LEU A 154 -5.60 -7.04 20.76
C LEU A 154 -4.76 -7.88 21.73
N ALA A 155 -3.74 -7.28 22.36
CA ALA A 155 -2.85 -7.93 23.32
C ALA A 155 -2.37 -9.30 22.80
N ASP A 156 -2.63 -10.37 23.55
CA ASP A 156 -2.22 -11.74 23.23
C ASP A 156 -2.81 -12.27 21.91
N GLU A 157 -3.92 -11.71 21.42
CA GLU A 157 -4.53 -12.10 20.14
C GLU A 157 -3.84 -11.46 18.93
N PHE A 158 -3.04 -10.40 19.12
CA PHE A 158 -2.43 -9.66 18.00
C PHE A 158 -1.71 -10.55 16.97
N PRO A 159 -0.88 -11.55 17.38
CA PRO A 159 -0.19 -12.43 16.43
C PRO A 159 -1.11 -13.33 15.60
N GLU A 160 -2.37 -13.47 16.00
CA GLU A 160 -3.36 -14.26 15.29
C GLU A 160 -3.92 -13.54 14.06
N TYR A 161 -3.87 -12.20 14.07
CA TYR A 161 -4.45 -11.36 13.03
C TYR A 161 -3.55 -11.25 11.77
N GLU A 162 -4.19 -11.20 10.61
CA GLU A 162 -3.55 -10.81 9.35
C GLU A 162 -3.52 -9.29 9.24
N LEU A 163 -2.41 -8.72 8.74
CA LEU A 163 -2.30 -7.29 8.48
C LEU A 163 -2.47 -7.01 6.99
N ILE A 164 -3.58 -6.36 6.63
CA ILE A 164 -3.84 -5.91 5.27
C ILE A 164 -3.43 -4.46 5.13
N VAL A 165 -2.49 -4.18 4.23
CA VAL A 165 -2.05 -2.83 3.87
C VAL A 165 -2.53 -2.53 2.45
N THR A 166 -3.35 -1.48 2.29
CA THR A 166 -4.00 -1.20 1.01
C THR A 166 -4.08 0.28 0.69
N GLY A 167 -4.22 0.60 -0.59
CA GLY A 167 -4.41 1.97 -1.03
C GLY A 167 -4.62 2.08 -2.53
N HIS A 168 -5.16 3.22 -2.94
CA HIS A 168 -5.43 3.53 -4.34
C HIS A 168 -4.63 4.76 -4.81
N SER A 169 -4.15 4.72 -6.06
CA SER A 169 -3.40 5.80 -6.70
C SER A 169 -2.16 6.21 -5.87
N LEU A 170 -2.00 7.46 -5.45
CA LEU A 170 -0.93 7.84 -4.52
C LEU A 170 -0.95 7.02 -3.21
N GLY A 171 -2.14 6.69 -2.69
CA GLY A 171 -2.28 5.86 -1.49
C GLY A 171 -1.68 4.46 -1.66
N ALA A 172 -1.62 3.93 -2.88
CA ALA A 172 -0.93 2.67 -3.16
C ALA A 172 0.59 2.77 -2.90
N ALA A 173 1.21 3.88 -3.29
CA ALA A 173 2.63 4.08 -3.05
C ALA A 173 2.93 4.19 -1.54
N ILE A 174 2.08 4.94 -0.83
CA ILE A 174 2.16 5.10 0.63
C ILE A 174 1.97 3.75 1.34
N ALA A 175 1.04 2.93 0.88
CA ALA A 175 0.79 1.58 1.42
C ALA A 175 2.05 0.70 1.37
N VAL A 176 2.84 0.76 0.29
CA VAL A 176 4.08 -0.02 0.19
C VAL A 176 5.14 0.47 1.19
N PHE A 177 5.34 1.78 1.31
CA PHE A 177 6.28 2.33 2.32
C PHE A 177 5.83 2.03 3.75
N ALA A 178 4.52 2.12 4.02
CA ALA A 178 3.96 1.78 5.32
C ALA A 178 4.18 0.31 5.68
N ALA A 179 3.93 -0.61 4.74
CA ALA A 179 4.16 -2.04 4.97
C ALA A 179 5.65 -2.34 5.25
N MET A 180 6.55 -1.67 4.52
CA MET A 180 7.99 -1.79 4.76
C MET A 180 8.39 -1.29 6.15
N ASP A 181 7.96 -0.09 6.55
CA ASP A 181 8.23 0.48 7.88
C ASP A 181 7.69 -0.42 8.99
N LEU A 182 6.44 -0.86 8.87
CA LEU A 182 5.81 -1.73 9.86
C LEU A 182 6.54 -3.07 9.97
N SER A 183 6.89 -3.70 8.84
CA SER A 183 7.66 -4.94 8.85
C SER A 183 9.05 -4.76 9.48
N GLN A 184 9.74 -3.65 9.21
CA GLN A 184 11.12 -3.44 9.69
C GLN A 184 11.20 -3.04 11.17
N ASN A 185 10.16 -2.42 11.72
CA ASN A 185 10.18 -1.89 13.09
C ASN A 185 9.31 -2.69 14.07
N TYR A 186 8.32 -3.43 13.59
CA TYR A 186 7.36 -4.15 14.44
C TYR A 186 7.33 -5.65 14.17
N SER A 187 8.38 -6.23 13.57
CA SER A 187 8.53 -7.69 13.45
C SER A 187 9.79 -8.20 14.16
N GLY A 188 9.75 -9.48 14.57
CA GLY A 188 10.86 -10.13 15.27
C GLY A 188 11.26 -9.43 16.58
N ASP A 189 12.54 -9.51 16.93
CA ASP A 189 13.11 -8.97 18.19
C ASP A 189 13.03 -7.44 18.32
N LYS A 190 12.64 -6.74 17.25
CA LYS A 190 12.45 -5.28 17.24
C LYS A 190 11.05 -4.84 17.69
N ALA A 191 10.10 -5.76 17.70
CA ALA A 191 8.74 -5.48 18.13
C ALA A 191 8.69 -5.33 19.67
N ALA A 192 7.68 -4.62 20.18
CA ALA A 192 7.46 -4.55 21.61
C ALA A 192 7.21 -5.97 22.17
N GLU A 193 7.65 -6.25 23.40
CA GLU A 193 7.46 -7.57 24.04
C GLU A 193 6.00 -8.04 24.01
N SER A 194 5.05 -7.08 23.99
CA SER A 194 3.62 -7.34 24.02
C SER A 194 2.97 -7.62 22.66
N PHE A 195 3.59 -7.28 21.52
CA PHE A 195 3.02 -7.59 20.20
C PHE A 195 4.06 -7.54 19.08
N ALA A 196 3.92 -8.44 18.10
CA ALA A 196 4.76 -8.48 16.91
C ALA A 196 3.96 -8.80 15.64
N ILE A 197 4.22 -8.05 14.57
CA ILE A 197 3.72 -8.35 13.23
C ILE A 197 4.44 -9.59 12.72
N ASN A 198 3.68 -10.57 12.24
CA ASN A 198 4.21 -11.67 11.47
C ASN A 198 4.26 -11.28 9.98
N PRO A 199 5.47 -11.12 9.38
CA PRO A 199 5.57 -10.71 7.97
C PRO A 199 4.89 -11.69 6.99
N LYS A 200 4.75 -12.97 7.37
CA LYS A 200 4.06 -13.98 6.55
C LYS A 200 2.54 -13.81 6.55
N LYS A 201 1.99 -13.02 7.48
CA LYS A 201 0.57 -12.66 7.57
C LYS A 201 0.31 -11.20 7.18
N MET A 202 1.31 -10.52 6.61
CA MET A 202 1.15 -9.16 6.10
C MET A 202 0.93 -9.21 4.58
N PHE A 203 -0.16 -8.59 4.12
CA PHE A 203 -0.53 -8.55 2.71
C PHE A 203 -0.62 -7.12 2.22
N VAL A 204 0.08 -6.82 1.14
CA VAL A 204 0.06 -5.50 0.50
C VAL A 204 -0.71 -5.60 -0.81
N HIS A 205 -1.91 -5.04 -0.86
CA HIS A 205 -2.75 -5.03 -2.06
C HIS A 205 -3.01 -3.59 -2.50
N THR A 206 -2.60 -3.25 -3.70
CA THR A 206 -2.65 -1.87 -4.20
C THR A 206 -3.44 -1.76 -5.49
N TYR A 207 -4.07 -0.61 -5.70
CA TYR A 207 -4.99 -0.38 -6.82
C TYR A 207 -4.61 0.88 -7.59
N GLY A 208 -4.39 0.76 -8.90
CA GLY A 208 -4.00 1.90 -9.74
C GLY A 208 -2.72 2.60 -9.28
N GLY A 209 -1.80 1.86 -8.64
CA GLY A 209 -0.60 2.41 -8.04
C GLY A 209 0.49 2.80 -9.06
N PRO A 210 1.24 3.88 -8.81
CA PRO A 210 2.37 4.28 -9.66
C PRO A 210 3.60 3.40 -9.40
N ARG A 211 4.64 3.54 -10.27
CA ARG A 211 5.98 3.01 -9.96
C ARG A 211 6.61 3.83 -8.84
N ILE A 212 7.15 3.15 -7.83
CA ILE A 212 7.59 3.78 -6.58
C ILE A 212 9.11 3.88 -6.40
N GLY A 213 9.89 3.13 -7.17
CA GLY A 213 11.34 3.12 -7.09
C GLY A 213 11.99 2.40 -8.26
N ASN A 214 13.32 2.36 -8.25
CA ASN A 214 14.11 1.69 -9.28
C ASN A 214 14.14 0.16 -9.09
N SER A 215 14.85 -0.53 -9.98
CA SER A 215 14.99 -2.00 -9.91
C SER A 215 15.70 -2.48 -8.66
N GLY A 216 16.51 -1.65 -8.00
CA GLY A 216 17.10 -1.95 -6.70
C GLY A 216 16.02 -2.07 -5.63
N PHE A 217 15.10 -1.10 -5.58
CA PHE A 217 13.97 -1.10 -4.64
C PHE A 217 12.99 -2.27 -4.87
N ALA A 218 12.84 -2.72 -6.12
CA ALA A 218 11.92 -3.80 -6.46
C ALA A 218 12.45 -5.22 -6.16
N ARG A 219 13.71 -5.37 -5.72
CA ARG A 219 14.30 -6.68 -5.45
C ARG A 219 13.82 -7.25 -4.12
N PRO A 220 13.61 -8.58 -4.03
CA PRO A 220 13.39 -9.25 -2.75
C PRO A 220 14.60 -9.11 -1.83
N GLY A 221 14.37 -9.08 -0.51
CA GLY A 221 15.43 -9.05 0.51
C GLY A 221 15.79 -7.66 1.04
N LEU A 222 14.91 -6.67 0.82
CA LEU A 222 14.96 -5.35 1.44
C LEU A 222 14.33 -5.35 2.83
#